data_AF-A0A8J4B2U4-F1
#
_entry.id   AF-A0A8J4B2U4-F1
#
_cell.length_a   1.000
_cell.length_b   1.000
_cell.length_c   1.000
_cell.angle_alpha   90.00
_cell.angle_beta   90.00
_cell.angle_gamma   90.00
#
_symmetry.space_group_name_H-M   'P 1'
#
loop_
_entity.id
_entity.type
_entity.pdbx_description
1 polymer ?
#
loop_
_entity_poly.entity_id
_entity_poly.type
_entity_poly.pdbx_seq_one_letter_code
_entity_poly.pdbx_strand_id
1 'polypeptide(L)'
;KTPGVACRLLRSIYGLRQASRCWYDKLCTKFAEIGLFPSKSDPAMFVKVDKKGVILALVHVDDMCVAAKTQEMVDRIKRAIGGLFKVRDLGEIKVFLGMEVTRRENGDITLSQASYVER
;
A
#
# COMPACT_ATOMS: atom_id res chain seq x y z
N LYS A 1 32.81 -5.03 -23.25
CA LYS A 1 31.51 -5.75 -23.36
C LYS A 1 31.69 -6.85 -24.39
N THR A 2 31.57 -8.11 -23.99
CA THR A 2 31.69 -9.26 -24.91
C THR A 2 30.46 -9.31 -25.82
N PRO A 3 30.61 -9.36 -27.15
CA PRO A 3 29.47 -9.47 -28.06
C PRO A 3 28.68 -10.76 -27.78
N GLY A 4 27.35 -10.67 -27.67
CA GLY A 4 26.46 -11.84 -27.69
C GLY A 4 26.02 -12.45 -26.36
N VAL A 5 26.38 -11.89 -25.20
CA VAL A 5 25.89 -12.37 -23.89
C VAL A 5 24.81 -11.44 -23.36
N ALA A 6 23.62 -11.98 -23.09
CA ALA A 6 22.49 -11.28 -22.49
C ALA A 6 21.93 -12.05 -21.30
N CYS A 7 21.41 -11.33 -20.30
CA CYS A 7 20.75 -11.92 -19.14
C CYS A 7 19.24 -12.07 -19.40
N ARG A 8 18.69 -13.27 -19.16
CA ARG A 8 17.24 -13.49 -19.15
C ARG A 8 16.67 -13.15 -17.77
N LEU A 9 15.77 -12.16 -17.73
CA LEU A 9 15.03 -11.85 -16.50
C LEU A 9 13.96 -12.94 -16.26
N LEU A 10 13.98 -13.54 -15.06
CA LEU A 10 12.99 -14.53 -14.63
C LEU A 10 11.82 -13.90 -13.85
N ARG A 11 11.96 -12.64 -13.44
CA ARG A 11 10.95 -11.85 -12.73
C ARG A 11 10.95 -10.43 -13.28
N SER A 12 9.82 -9.74 -13.16
CA SER A 12 9.76 -8.31 -13.45
C SER A 12 10.68 -7.54 -12.50
N ILE A 13 11.45 -6.59 -13.04
CA ILE A 13 12.30 -5.69 -12.27
C ILE A 13 11.74 -4.28 -12.33
N TYR A 14 11.91 -3.53 -11.24
CA TYR A 14 11.50 -2.14 -11.15
C TYR A 14 12.06 -1.30 -12.32
N GLY A 15 11.27 -0.34 -12.80
CA GLY A 15 11.62 0.51 -13.96
C GLY A 15 11.21 -0.06 -15.32
N LEU A 16 10.82 -1.34 -15.41
CA LEU A 16 10.19 -1.87 -16.62
C LEU A 16 8.70 -1.48 -16.67
N ARG A 17 8.18 -1.17 -17.87
CA ARG A 17 6.77 -0.81 -18.09
C ARG A 17 5.80 -1.88 -17.56
N GLN A 18 6.15 -3.15 -17.66
CA GLN A 18 5.33 -4.26 -17.19
C GLN A 18 5.44 -4.53 -15.68
N ALA A 19 6.46 -3.99 -15.00
CA ALA A 19 6.73 -4.36 -13.61
C ALA A 19 5.67 -3.85 -12.65
N SER A 20 5.20 -2.62 -12.83
CA SER A 20 4.10 -2.05 -12.04
C SER A 20 2.81 -2.86 -12.19
N ARG A 21 2.49 -3.29 -13.42
CA ARG A 21 1.32 -4.14 -13.68
C ARG A 21 1.46 -5.52 -13.03
N CYS A 22 2.59 -6.20 -13.21
CA CYS A 22 2.83 -7.50 -12.57
C CYS A 22 2.76 -7.42 -11.04
N TRP A 23 3.26 -6.34 -10.46
CA TRP A 23 3.18 -6.08 -9.03
C TRP A 23 1.72 -5.88 -8.58
N TYR A 24 0.97 -5.02 -9.28
CA TYR A 24 -0.42 -4.74 -8.97
C TYR A 24 -1.30 -5.99 -9.11
N ASP A 25 -1.13 -6.77 -10.18
CA ASP A 25 -1.87 -8.02 -10.40
C ASP A 25 -1.60 -9.04 -9.27
N LYS A 26 -0.35 -9.12 -8.80
CA LYS A 26 0.03 -9.99 -7.68
C LYS A 26 -0.60 -9.51 -6.37
N LEU A 27 -0.65 -8.19 -6.15
CA LEU A 27 -1.30 -7.58 -5.00
C LEU A 27 -2.81 -7.83 -5.01
N CYS A 28 -3.49 -7.57 -6.13
CA CYS A 28 -4.92 -7.82 -6.31
C CYS A 28 -5.28 -9.27 -6.00
N THR A 29 -4.50 -10.22 -6.52
CA THR A 29 -4.69 -11.65 -6.25
C THR A 29 -4.64 -11.92 -4.74
N LYS A 30 -3.65 -11.35 -4.03
CA LYS A 30 -3.52 -11.58 -2.59
C LYS A 30 -4.62 -10.93 -1.77
N PHE A 31 -4.99 -9.71 -2.14
CA PHE A 31 -6.05 -8.99 -1.47
C PHE A 31 -7.39 -9.70 -1.65
N ALA A 32 -7.67 -10.25 -2.83
CA ALA A 32 -8.85 -11.06 -3.07
C ALA A 32 -8.90 -12.30 -2.15
N GLU A 33 -7.78 -13.01 -1.93
CA GLU A 33 -7.71 -14.16 -1.01
C GLU A 33 -8.12 -13.82 0.43
N ILE A 34 -7.90 -12.58 0.87
CA ILE A 34 -8.25 -12.11 2.21
C ILE A 34 -9.56 -11.28 2.24
N GLY A 35 -10.24 -11.18 1.10
CA GLY A 35 -11.52 -10.51 0.92
C GLY A 35 -11.45 -8.99 0.80
N LEU A 36 -10.30 -8.43 0.41
CA LEU A 36 -10.15 -7.03 0.02
C LEU A 36 -10.26 -6.93 -1.50
N PHE A 37 -11.09 -6.01 -1.98
CA PHE A 37 -11.30 -5.77 -3.41
C PHE A 37 -11.15 -4.29 -3.74
N PRO A 38 -10.69 -3.94 -4.95
CA PRO A 38 -10.65 -2.54 -5.38
C PRO A 38 -12.04 -1.89 -5.28
N SER A 39 -12.05 -0.63 -4.85
CA SER A 39 -13.24 0.22 -4.85
C SER A 39 -13.68 0.50 -6.28
N LYS A 40 -14.99 0.68 -6.47
CA LYS A 40 -15.55 1.09 -7.77
C LYS A 40 -15.08 2.49 -8.18
N SER A 41 -14.84 3.36 -7.21
CA SER A 41 -14.47 4.75 -7.46
C SER A 41 -12.96 4.95 -7.63
N ASP A 42 -12.15 4.08 -7.03
CA ASP A 42 -10.70 4.18 -7.06
C ASP A 42 -10.06 2.77 -7.01
N PRO A 43 -9.45 2.29 -8.11
CA PRO A 43 -8.75 1.01 -8.15
C PRO A 43 -7.53 0.89 -7.22
N ALA A 44 -6.99 2.02 -6.73
CA ALA A 44 -5.91 2.07 -5.76
C ALA A 44 -6.41 1.89 -4.31
N MET A 45 -7.71 2.07 -4.07
CA MET A 45 -8.34 1.90 -2.77
C MET A 45 -8.98 0.52 -2.67
N PHE A 46 -8.44 -0.36 -1.83
CA PHE A 46 -9.03 -1.66 -1.54
C PHE A 46 -9.91 -1.59 -0.30
N VAL A 47 -11.09 -2.18 -0.40
CA VAL A 47 -12.12 -2.11 0.63
C VAL A 47 -12.57 -3.51 1.00
N LYS A 48 -12.74 -3.71 2.31
CA LYS A 48 -13.49 -4.84 2.87
C LYS A 48 -14.47 -4.32 3.90
N VAL A 49 -15.74 -4.69 3.74
CA VAL A 49 -16.80 -4.40 4.70
C VAL A 49 -17.43 -5.73 5.12
N ASP A 50 -17.38 -6.03 6.41
CA ASP A 50 -18.04 -7.20 6.98
C ASP A 50 -18.61 -6.88 8.38
N LYS A 51 -19.19 -7.90 9.05
CA LYS A 51 -19.77 -7.74 10.39
C LYS A 51 -18.76 -7.31 11.45
N LYS A 52 -17.45 -7.50 11.23
CA LYS A 52 -16.37 -7.12 12.16
C LYS A 52 -15.99 -5.65 11.98
N GLY A 53 -16.18 -5.09 10.78
CA GLY A 53 -15.99 -3.67 10.51
C GLY A 53 -15.52 -3.40 9.09
N VAL A 54 -14.86 -2.24 8.93
CA VAL A 54 -14.31 -1.79 7.66
C VAL A 54 -12.79 -1.88 7.69
N ILE A 55 -12.20 -2.33 6.58
CA ILE A 55 -10.77 -2.24 6.28
C ILE A 55 -10.63 -1.47 4.97
N LEU A 56 -9.75 -0.48 4.97
CA LEU A 56 -9.32 0.30 3.82
C LEU A 56 -7.82 0.12 3.64
N ALA A 57 -7.37 -0.19 2.43
CA ALA A 57 -5.96 -0.19 2.07
C ALA A 57 -5.78 0.66 0.82
N LEU A 58 -5.16 1.83 0.99
CA LEU A 58 -4.82 2.74 -0.10
C LEU A 58 -3.39 2.46 -0.56
N VAL A 59 -3.23 2.26 -1.87
CA VAL A 59 -1.98 1.78 -2.44
C VAL A 59 -1.49 2.73 -3.51
N HIS A 60 -0.28 3.25 -3.36
CA HIS A 60 0.36 4.11 -4.35
C HIS A 60 1.75 3.57 -4.67
N VAL A 61 1.82 2.74 -5.70
CA VAL A 61 3.06 2.03 -6.07
C VAL A 61 3.63 1.31 -4.84
N ASP A 62 4.84 1.66 -4.39
CA ASP A 62 5.52 0.99 -3.28
C ASP A 62 5.05 1.48 -1.89
N ASP A 63 4.26 2.56 -1.83
CA ASP A 63 3.71 3.11 -0.60
C ASP A 63 2.28 2.61 -0.34
N MET A 64 2.00 2.24 0.91
CA MET A 64 0.67 1.75 1.31
C MET A 64 0.23 2.32 2.66
N CYS A 65 -1.01 2.78 2.71
CA CYS A 65 -1.70 3.18 3.94
C CYS A 65 -2.84 2.20 4.22
N VAL A 66 -2.91 1.67 5.45
CA VAL A 66 -3.98 0.76 5.88
C VAL A 66 -4.71 1.38 7.07
N ALA A 67 -6.04 1.48 6.96
CA ALA A 67 -6.92 1.91 8.02
C ALA A 67 -7.96 0.82 8.29
N ALA A 68 -8.22 0.53 9.56
CA ALA A 68 -9.25 -0.43 9.95
C ALA A 68 -9.83 -0.06 11.31
N LYS A 69 -10.95 -0.72 11.67
CA LYS A 69 -11.62 -0.51 12.96
C LYS A 69 -10.74 -0.86 14.17
N THR A 70 -9.90 -1.89 14.06
CA THR A 70 -9.04 -2.34 15.16
C THR A 70 -7.61 -2.58 14.69
N GLN A 71 -6.65 -2.52 15.62
CA GLN A 71 -5.23 -2.73 15.33
C GLN A 71 -4.98 -4.16 14.84
N GLU A 72 -5.69 -5.16 15.36
CA GLU A 72 -5.54 -6.55 14.94
C GLU A 72 -5.93 -6.74 13.46
N MET A 73 -6.91 -5.97 12.97
CA MET A 73 -7.29 -5.98 11.57
C MET A 73 -6.17 -5.38 10.71
N VAL A 74 -5.56 -4.27 11.14
CA VAL A 74 -4.39 -3.68 10.47
C VAL A 74 -3.24 -4.69 10.42
N ASP A 75 -2.90 -5.31 11.55
CA ASP A 75 -1.78 -6.24 11.64
C ASP A 75 -1.98 -7.49 10.78
N ARG A 76 -3.23 -7.93 10.61
CA ARG A 76 -3.56 -9.03 9.69
C ARG A 76 -3.22 -8.67 8.25
N ILE A 77 -3.51 -7.44 7.81
CA ILE A 77 -3.17 -6.96 6.47
C ILE A 77 -1.65 -6.84 6.33
N LYS A 78 -0.97 -6.24 7.33
CA LYS A 78 0.50 -6.14 7.36
C LYS A 78 1.17 -7.51 7.22
N ARG A 79 0.72 -8.52 7.97
CA ARG A 79 1.23 -9.90 7.85
C ARG A 79 0.96 -10.52 6.47
N ALA A 80 -0.23 -10.32 5.92
CA ALA A 80 -0.59 -10.86 4.60
C ALA A 80 0.31 -10.29 3.48
N ILE A 81 0.63 -9.00 3.54
CA ILE A 81 1.52 -8.33 2.58
C ILE A 81 2.97 -8.70 2.85
N GLY A 82 3.40 -8.73 4.12
CA GLY A 82 4.76 -9.10 4.53
C GLY A 82 5.13 -10.54 4.15
N GLY A 83 4.14 -11.43 4.00
CA GLY A 83 4.34 -12.78 3.46
C GLY A 83 4.58 -12.83 1.94
N LEU A 84 4.26 -11.77 1.20
CA LEU A 84 4.49 -11.67 -0.25
C LEU A 84 5.66 -10.79 -0.63
N PHE A 85 5.78 -9.66 0.05
CA PHE A 85 6.73 -8.61 -0.27
C PHE A 85 7.54 -8.27 0.97
N LYS A 86 8.78 -7.84 0.75
CA LYS A 86 9.60 -7.28 1.82
C LYS A 86 9.06 -5.88 2.13
N VAL A 87 8.25 -5.77 3.19
CA VAL A 87 7.64 -4.51 3.63
C VAL A 87 8.43 -3.93 4.79
N ARG A 88 8.58 -2.61 4.78
CA ARG A 88 9.02 -1.84 5.96
C ARG A 88 7.77 -1.23 6.60
N ASP A 89 7.47 -1.65 7.83
CA ASP A 89 6.42 -1.03 8.62
C ASP A 89 6.91 0.31 9.18
N LEU A 90 6.17 1.38 8.91
CA LEU A 90 6.47 2.74 9.37
C LEU A 90 5.66 3.12 10.63
N GLY A 91 4.81 2.21 11.13
CA GLY A 91 3.96 2.45 12.29
C GLY A 91 2.72 3.28 11.96
N GLU A 92 2.31 4.15 12.89
CA GLU A 92 1.20 5.08 12.66
C GLU A 92 1.55 6.09 11.56
N ILE A 93 0.58 6.39 10.71
CA ILE A 93 0.74 7.31 9.59
C ILE A 93 1.08 8.71 10.10
N LYS A 94 2.26 9.21 9.71
CA LYS A 94 2.70 10.59 9.96
C LYS A 94 2.88 11.38 8.68
N VAL A 95 3.32 10.71 7.62
CA VAL A 95 3.45 11.26 6.28
C VAL A 95 3.06 10.19 5.27
N PHE A 96 2.25 10.53 4.28
CA PHE A 96 1.91 9.65 3.17
C PHE A 96 1.81 10.47 1.88
N LEU A 97 2.62 10.14 0.88
CA LEU A 97 2.68 10.84 -0.41
C LEU A 97 2.89 12.37 -0.29
N GLY A 98 3.69 12.80 0.68
CA GLY A 98 3.94 14.22 0.96
C GLY A 98 2.82 14.93 1.73
N MET A 99 1.76 14.22 2.13
CA MET A 99 0.77 14.72 3.07
C MET A 99 1.19 14.36 4.49
N GLU A 100 1.41 15.36 5.32
CA GLU A 100 1.59 15.20 6.76
C GLU A 100 0.23 14.91 7.39
N VAL A 101 0.19 13.93 8.28
CA VAL A 101 -1.01 13.48 8.97
C VAL A 101 -0.77 13.63 10.46
N THR A 102 -1.55 14.48 11.11
CA THR A 102 -1.55 14.64 12.56
C THR A 102 -2.87 14.17 13.11
N ARG A 103 -2.83 13.19 14.01
CA ARG A 103 -3.99 12.72 14.76
C ARG A 103 -3.91 13.22 16.19
N ARG A 104 -4.93 13.92 16.65
CA ARG A 104 -5.04 14.43 18.02
C ARG A 104 -5.81 13.46 18.90
N GLU A 105 -5.57 13.51 20.21
CA GLU A 105 -6.24 12.64 21.19
C GLU A 105 -7.77 12.81 21.22
N ASN A 106 -8.26 13.99 20.85
CA ASN A 106 -9.69 14.28 20.72
C ASN A 106 -10.34 13.63 19.47
N GLY A 107 -9.54 12.95 18.62
CA GLY A 107 -10.01 12.29 17.42
C GLY A 107 -9.88 13.12 16.14
N ASP A 108 -9.47 14.39 16.23
CA ASP A 108 -9.27 15.22 15.05
C ASP A 108 -8.10 14.70 14.21
N ILE A 109 -8.30 14.70 12.90
CA ILE A 109 -7.26 14.38 11.91
C ILE A 109 -7.02 15.66 11.09
N THR A 110 -5.78 16.13 11.10
CA THR A 110 -5.34 17.26 10.28
C THR A 110 -4.39 16.75 9.21
N LEU A 111 -4.62 17.22 7.98
CA LEU A 111 -3.74 16.98 6.83
C LEU A 111 -3.05 18.29 6.46
N SER A 112 -1.73 18.29 6.33
CA SER A 112 -0.93 19.46 5.93
C SER A 112 0.15 19.10 4.91
N GLN A 113 0.64 20.12 4.22
CA GLN A 113 1.85 20.05 3.39
C GLN A 113 2.81 21.17 3.78
N ALA A 114 2.83 21.55 5.06
CA ALA A 114 3.54 22.73 5.55
C ALA A 114 5.04 22.66 5.23
N SER A 115 5.62 21.47 5.29
CA SER A 115 7.02 21.21 4.92
C SER A 115 7.42 21.64 3.50
N TYR A 116 6.47 21.79 2.57
CA TYR A 116 6.74 22.24 1.21
C TYR A 116 6.84 23.76 1.09
N VAL A 117 6.24 24.51 2.02
CA VAL A 117 6.24 25.98 2.04
C VAL A 117 7.39 26.52 2.89
N GLU A 118 7.82 25.76 3.89
CA GLU A 118 8.90 26.14 4.81
C GLU A 118 10.33 25.90 4.25
N ARG A 119 10.44 25.54 2.96
CA ARG A 119 11.71 25.27 2.27
C ARG A 119 12.09 26.34 1.28
#